data_AF-A0A6L8MD03-F1
#
_entry.id   AF-A0A6L8MD03-F1
#
_cell.length_a   1.000
_cell.length_b   1.000
_cell.length_c   1.000
_cell.angle_alpha   90.00
_cell.angle_beta   90.00
_cell.angle_gamma   90.00
#
_symmetry.space_group_name_H-M   'P 1'
#
loop_
_entity.id
_entity.type
_entity.pdbx_description
1 polymer ?
#
loop_
_entity_poly.entity_id
_entity_poly.type
_entity_poly.pdbx_seq_one_letter_code
_entity_poly.pdbx_strand_id
1 'polypeptide(L)' 'MEMIKKFKIWWVWQDEEQQAWLQGMAARGWHLSAVNSLLGLYTFQRGAPANMAYRWASA' A
#
# COMPACT_ATOMS: atom_id res chain seq x y z
N MET A 1 15.83 -10.08 3.54
CA MET A 1 14.89 -8.94 3.43
C MET A 1 13.55 -9.41 3.95
N GLU A 2 12.98 -8.72 4.93
CA GLU A 2 11.69 -9.11 5.51
C GLU A 2 10.55 -8.60 4.62
N MET A 3 9.58 -9.48 4.33
CA MET A 3 8.43 -9.20 3.48
C MET A 3 7.15 -9.67 4.15
N ILE A 4 6.09 -8.88 4.00
CA ILE A 4 4.75 -9.25 4.44
C ILE A 4 3.75 -9.12 3.29
N LYS A 5 2.76 -10.01 3.32
CA LYS A 5 1.62 -9.98 2.39
C LYS A 5 0.36 -9.61 3.15
N LYS A 6 -0.45 -8.72 2.58
CA LYS A 6 -1.75 -8.32 3.12
C LYS A 6 -2.81 -8.48 2.03
N PHE A 7 -3.89 -9.16 2.36
CA PHE A 7 -5.07 -9.23 1.52
C PHE A 7 -6.06 -8.15 1.95
N LYS A 8 -6.43 -7.27 1.02
CA LYS A 8 -7.43 -6.24 1.22
C LYS A 8 -8.02 -5.85 -0.14
N ILE A 9 -9.34 -5.97 -0.27
CA ILE A 9 -10.07 -5.53 -1.46
C ILE A 9 -10.61 -4.13 -1.18
N TRP A 10 -10.49 -3.25 -2.16
CA TRP A 10 -10.99 -1.87 -2.10
C TRP A 10 -12.02 -1.68 -3.21
N TRP A 11 -13.09 -0.99 -2.90
CA TRP A 11 -14.05 -0.55 -3.92
C TRP A 11 -13.55 0.71 -4.62
N VAL A 12 -14.08 0.99 -5.80
CA VAL A 12 -13.67 2.15 -6.64
C VAL A 12 -13.82 3.49 -5.89
N TRP A 13 -14.79 3.60 -4.98
CA TRP A 13 -15.01 4.81 -4.18
C TRP A 13 -14.15 4.89 -2.91
N GLN A 14 -13.34 3.86 -2.61
CA GLN A 14 -12.49 3.81 -1.40
C GLN A 14 -11.03 4.16 -1.68
N ASP A 15 -10.81 4.98 -2.70
CA ASP A 15 -9.49 5.41 -3.14
C ASP A 15 -8.72 6.12 -2.00
N GLU A 16 -9.39 7.03 -1.29
CA GLU A 16 -8.81 7.79 -0.19
C GLU A 16 -8.44 6.88 1.00
N GLU A 17 -9.31 5.96 1.41
CA GLU A 17 -8.99 5.02 2.48
C GLU A 17 -7.88 4.05 2.09
N GLN A 18 -7.82 3.65 0.81
CA GLN A 18 -6.72 2.85 0.29
C GLN A 18 -5.40 3.60 0.39
N GLN A 19 -5.35 4.87 -0.05
CA GLN A 19 -4.14 5.69 0.08
C GLN A 19 -3.75 5.82 1.54
N ALA A 20 -4.65 6.25 2.43
CA ALA A 20 -4.37 6.42 3.85
C ALA A 20 -3.81 5.14 4.49
N TRP A 21 -4.35 3.98 4.10
CA TRP A 21 -3.83 2.69 4.56
C TRP A 21 -2.41 2.41 4.07
N LEU A 22 -2.10 2.66 2.79
CA LEU A 22 -0.76 2.50 2.23
C LEU A 22 0.25 3.47 2.86
N GLN A 23 -0.14 4.73 3.09
CA GLN A 23 0.69 5.71 3.79
C GLN A 23 0.99 5.24 5.22
N GLY A 24 -0.03 4.75 5.93
CA GLY A 24 0.14 4.19 7.28
C GLY A 24 1.07 2.96 7.31
N MET A 25 1.08 2.12 6.27
CA MET A 25 2.04 1.02 6.15
C MET A 25 3.48 1.56 5.99
N ALA A 26 3.70 2.53 5.10
CA ALA A 26 5.00 3.15 4.89
C ALA A 26 5.53 3.84 6.16
N ALA A 27 4.65 4.52 6.91
CA ALA A 27 4.98 5.15 8.19
C ALA A 27 5.43 4.14 9.27
N ARG A 28 5.08 2.87 9.14
CA ARG A 28 5.56 1.77 10.01
C ARG A 28 6.82 1.09 9.47
N GLY A 29 7.38 1.57 8.37
CA GLY A 29 8.53 0.97 7.68
C GLY A 29 8.14 -0.20 6.76
N TRP A 30 6.89 -0.27 6.33
CA TRP A 30 6.42 -1.25 5.35
C TRP A 30 6.15 -0.57 4.02
N HIS A 31 7.13 -0.61 3.12
CA HIS A 31 7.05 0.01 1.81
C HIS A 31 6.36 -0.91 0.83
N LEU A 32 5.41 -0.38 0.07
CA LEU A 32 4.70 -1.16 -0.93
C LEU A 32 5.66 -1.55 -2.04
N SER A 33 5.80 -2.85 -2.28
CA SER A 33 6.70 -3.42 -3.29
C SER A 33 5.94 -3.92 -4.52
N ALA A 34 4.78 -4.54 -4.31
CA ALA A 34 3.94 -5.02 -5.41
C ALA A 34 2.46 -5.03 -5.01
N VAL A 35 1.59 -4.83 -6.00
CA VAL A 35 0.13 -4.94 -5.87
C VAL A 35 -0.39 -5.88 -6.95
N ASN A 36 -1.20 -6.85 -6.54
CA ASN A 36 -2.06 -7.60 -7.43
C ASN A 36 -3.51 -7.21 -7.13
N SER A 37 -4.01 -6.22 -7.87
CA SER A 37 -5.35 -5.66 -7.67
C SER A 37 -6.47 -6.66 -7.95
N LEU A 38 -6.25 -7.65 -8.83
CA LEU A 38 -7.22 -8.70 -9.13
C LEU A 38 -7.46 -9.62 -7.92
N LEU A 39 -6.43 -9.87 -7.12
CA LEU A 39 -6.50 -10.70 -5.91
C LEU A 39 -6.59 -9.90 -4.61
N GLY A 40 -6.59 -8.56 -4.69
CA GLY A 40 -6.49 -7.67 -3.53
C GLY A 40 -5.23 -7.94 -2.69
N LEU A 41 -4.13 -8.35 -3.32
CA LEU A 41 -2.91 -8.77 -2.64
C LEU A 41 -1.82 -7.70 -2.71
N TYR A 42 -1.38 -7.23 -1.55
CA TYR A 42 -0.34 -6.21 -1.39
C TYR A 42 0.88 -6.84 -0.74
N THR A 43 2.03 -6.69 -1.39
CA THR A 43 3.34 -7.14 -0.88
C THR A 43 4.12 -5.94 -0.40
N PHE A 44 4.60 -5.99 0.83
CA PHE A 44 5.40 -4.95 1.44
C PHE A 44 6.79 -5.46 1.77
N GLN A 45 7.77 -4.59 1.65
CA GLN A 45 9.14 -4.82 2.06
C GLN A 45 9.48 -3.96 3.28
N ARG A 46 10.22 -4.53 4.23
CA ARG A 46 10.71 -3.80 5.40
C ARG A 46 11.75 -2.75 4.97
N GLY A 47 11.61 -1.53 5.48
CA GLY A 47 12.60 -0.46 5.37
C GLY A 47 12.42 0.55 6.50
N ALA A 48 13.11 1.69 6.40
CA ALA A 48 12.95 2.78 7.36
C ALA A 48 11.52 3.36 7.29
N PRO A 49 10.88 3.72 8.41
CA PRO A 49 9.65 4.50 8.40
C PRO A 49 9.73 5.69 7.44
N ALA A 50 8.74 5.86 6.57
CA ALA A 50 8.68 6.98 5.65
C ALA A 50 7.28 7.57 5.56
N ASN A 51 7.21 8.89 5.41
CA ASN A 51 5.99 9.58 5.06
C ASN A 51 5.86 9.63 3.53
N MET A 52 5.32 8.55 2.94
CA MET A 52 5.12 8.43 1.49
C MET A 52 3.65 8.60 1.14
N ALA A 53 3.35 9.51 0.23
CA ALA A 53 2.04 9.62 -0.40
C ALA A 53 2.02 8.81 -1.71
N TYR A 54 1.12 7.84 -1.81
CA TYR A 54 0.88 7.11 -3.05
C TYR A 54 -0.22 7.86 -3.81
N ARG A 55 0.13 8.50 -4.94
CA ARG A 55 -0.83 9.19 -5.80
C ARG A 55 -0.99 8.41 -7.10
N TRP A 56 -2.22 8.12 -7.50
CA TRP A 56 -2.49 7.76 -8.88
C TRP A 56 -2.37 9.02 -9.73
N ALA A 57 -1.66 8.95 -10.85
CA ALA A 57 -1.70 10.03 -11.82
C ALA A 57 -3.11 10.07 -12.42
N SER A 58 -3.96 10.97 -11.92
CA SER A 58 -5.19 11.34 -12.60
C SER A 58 -4.81 12.07 -13.89
N ALA A 59 -5.05 11.43 -15.03
CA ALA A 59 -5.06 12.08 -16.33
C ALA A 59 -6.31 12.95 -16.49
#